data_AF-A0A6B3WC84-F1
#
_entry.id   AF-A0A6B3WC84-F1
#
_cell.length_a   1.000
_cell.length_b   1.000
_cell.length_c   1.000
_cell.angle_alpha   90.00
_cell.angle_beta   90.00
_cell.angle_gamma   90.00
#
_symmetry.space_group_name_H-M   'P 1'
#
loop_
_entity.id
_entity.type
_entity.pdbx_description
1 polymer ?
#
loop_
_entity_poly.entity_id
_entity_poly.type
_entity_poly.pdbx_seq_one_letter_code
_entity_poly.pdbx_strand_id
1 'polypeptide(L)'
;MKTLRIIIFSCLLLACIASAWAQDHSRSTEPGAVLALTNVHVKPGMFNAYLNDLKANWRRSLEAEMKDGHVLGYGMYSVVAPREGEPNLILRVSYANWAAFDKGPDYYEELMKNTFGSMDEAREAGVERGELRTLGSEMLLQEVKFID
;
A
#
# COMPACT_ATOMS: atom_id res chain seq x y z
N MET A 1 -62.74 -13.26 -9.58
CA MET A 1 -61.58 -14.15 -9.31
C MET A 1 -60.25 -13.66 -9.90
N LYS A 2 -60.22 -13.06 -11.10
CA LYS A 2 -58.98 -12.56 -11.72
C LYS A 2 -58.36 -11.37 -10.96
N THR A 3 -59.18 -10.42 -10.51
CA THR A 3 -58.75 -9.26 -9.72
C THR A 3 -58.20 -9.63 -8.34
N LEU A 4 -58.82 -10.61 -7.66
CA LEU A 4 -58.35 -11.11 -6.36
C LEU A 4 -56.98 -11.81 -6.46
N ARG A 5 -56.72 -12.54 -7.56
CA ARG A 5 -55.41 -13.18 -7.82
C ARG A 5 -54.31 -12.16 -8.10
N ILE A 6 -54.63 -11.05 -8.78
CA ILE A 6 -53.67 -9.97 -9.07
C ILE A 6 -53.27 -9.23 -7.78
N ILE A 7 -54.23 -8.98 -6.88
CA ILE A 7 -53.95 -8.32 -5.59
C ILE A 7 -53.07 -9.19 -4.69
N ILE A 8 -53.33 -10.50 -4.63
CA ILE A 8 -52.53 -11.44 -3.83
C ILE A 8 -51.09 -11.54 -4.40
N PHE A 9 -50.94 -11.58 -5.73
CA PHE A 9 -49.63 -11.64 -6.37
C PHE A 9 -48.83 -10.33 -6.19
N SER A 10 -49.51 -9.18 -6.21
CA SER A 10 -48.89 -7.87 -5.92
C SER A 10 -48.45 -7.73 -4.47
N CYS A 11 -49.22 -8.25 -3.50
CA CYS A 11 -48.82 -8.28 -2.09
C CYS A 11 -47.65 -9.22 -1.84
N LEU A 12 -47.57 -10.36 -2.55
CA LEU A 12 -46.45 -11.29 -2.45
C LEU A 12 -45.15 -10.67 -3.00
N LEU A 13 -45.23 -9.90 -4.08
CA LEU A 13 -44.08 -9.17 -4.64
C LEU A 13 -43.59 -8.05 -3.73
N LEU A 14 -44.48 -7.30 -3.06
CA LEU A 14 -44.07 -6.31 -2.05
C LEU A 14 -43.43 -6.96 -0.81
N ALA A 15 -43.90 -8.14 -0.41
CA ALA A 15 -43.34 -8.87 0.73
C ALA A 15 -41.92 -9.39 0.45
N CYS A 16 -41.58 -9.73 -0.80
CA CYS A 16 -40.23 -10.14 -1.17
C CYS A 16 -39.19 -9.00 -1.10
N ILE A 17 -39.59 -7.74 -1.33
CA ILE A 17 -38.71 -6.56 -1.25
C ILE A 17 -38.35 -6.22 0.21
N ALA A 18 -39.26 -6.50 1.16
CA ALA A 18 -39.03 -6.26 2.58
C ALA A 18 -37.99 -7.22 3.21
N SER A 19 -37.58 -8.28 2.49
CA SER A 19 -36.54 -9.22 2.93
C SER A 19 -35.12 -8.77 2.60
N ALA A 20 -34.93 -7.59 2.02
CA ALA A 20 -33.65 -6.88 2.08
C ALA A 20 -33.48 -6.31 3.50
N TRP A 21 -33.43 -7.19 4.50
CA TRP A 21 -33.05 -6.83 5.85
C TRP A 21 -31.67 -6.21 5.78
N ALA A 22 -31.64 -4.93 6.14
CA ALA A 22 -30.48 -4.09 6.35
C ALA A 22 -29.26 -4.93 6.75
N GLN A 23 -28.26 -5.01 5.85
CA GLN A 23 -26.91 -5.30 6.31
C GLN A 23 -26.63 -4.25 7.38
N ASP A 24 -26.29 -4.69 8.59
CA ASP A 24 -25.91 -3.84 9.70
C ASP A 24 -24.95 -2.75 9.21
N HIS A 25 -25.50 -1.55 8.99
CA HIS A 25 -24.77 -0.38 8.52
C HIS A 25 -24.17 0.39 9.68
N SER A 26 -24.23 -0.14 10.91
CA SER A 26 -23.40 0.38 12.00
C SER A 26 -21.95 -0.09 11.78
N ARG A 27 -21.30 0.46 10.76
CA ARG A 27 -19.86 0.29 10.62
C ARG A 27 -19.24 0.97 11.84
N SER A 28 -18.61 0.19 12.70
CA SER A 28 -17.79 0.69 13.80
C SER A 28 -16.38 1.06 13.33
N THR A 29 -16.06 0.77 12.07
CA THR A 29 -14.73 1.01 11.48
C THR A 29 -14.77 1.40 10.02
N GLU A 30 -13.79 2.18 9.60
CA GLU A 30 -13.53 2.58 8.22
C GLU A 30 -12.08 2.27 7.79
N PRO A 31 -11.81 2.07 6.49
CA PRO A 31 -10.45 1.90 5.99
C PRO A 31 -9.65 3.20 6.09
N GLY A 32 -8.45 3.12 6.67
CA GLY A 32 -7.47 4.19 6.70
C GLY A 32 -6.44 4.10 5.56
N ALA A 33 -5.19 4.45 5.88
CA ALA A 33 -4.07 4.39 4.94
C ALA A 33 -3.77 2.94 4.48
N VAL A 34 -3.14 2.81 3.31
CA VAL A 34 -2.57 1.53 2.85
C VAL A 34 -1.09 1.52 3.22
N LEU A 35 -0.61 0.50 3.92
CA LEU A 35 0.79 0.37 4.32
C LEU A 35 1.46 -0.71 3.49
N ALA A 36 2.59 -0.38 2.85
CA ALA A 36 3.50 -1.37 2.27
C ALA A 36 4.66 -1.63 3.23
N LEU A 37 4.82 -2.89 3.62
CA LEU A 37 5.95 -3.39 4.39
C LEU A 37 6.85 -4.25 3.50
N THR A 38 8.12 -3.87 3.38
CA THR A 38 9.11 -4.62 2.60
C THR A 38 10.14 -5.22 3.55
N ASN A 39 10.23 -6.55 3.60
CA ASN A 39 11.25 -7.24 4.37
C ASN A 39 12.58 -7.22 3.61
N VAL A 40 13.65 -6.85 4.30
CA VAL A 40 14.98 -6.70 3.70
C VAL A 40 16.01 -7.49 4.50
N HIS A 41 16.77 -8.32 3.78
CA HIS A 41 17.97 -8.98 4.27
C HIS A 41 19.18 -8.23 3.73
N VAL A 42 19.71 -7.28 4.50
CA VAL A 42 20.93 -6.57 4.10
C VAL A 42 22.10 -7.56 4.11
N LYS A 43 22.94 -7.52 3.05
CA LYS A 43 24.10 -8.42 2.93
C LYS A 43 25.12 -8.15 4.05
N PRO A 44 25.91 -9.15 4.48
CA PRO A 44 26.93 -8.97 5.52
C PRO A 44 27.87 -7.80 5.22
N GLY A 45 28.08 -6.93 6.20
CA GLY A 45 28.95 -5.74 6.07
C GLY A 45 28.34 -4.55 5.29
N MET A 46 27.16 -4.70 4.69
CA MET A 46 26.57 -3.68 3.80
C MET A 46 25.55 -2.76 4.49
N PHE A 47 25.34 -2.89 5.81
CA PHE A 47 24.29 -2.15 6.51
C PHE A 47 24.35 -0.63 6.32
N ASN A 48 25.52 -0.02 6.58
CA ASN A 48 25.67 1.43 6.43
C ASN A 48 25.60 1.88 4.96
N ALA A 49 26.15 1.09 4.03
CA ALA A 49 26.06 1.37 2.61
C ALA A 49 24.60 1.37 2.14
N TYR A 50 23.80 0.40 2.62
CA TYR A 50 22.39 0.32 2.30
C TYR A 50 21.58 1.47 2.88
N LEU A 51 21.82 1.87 4.12
CA LEU A 51 21.14 3.05 4.70
C LEU A 51 21.51 4.35 3.97
N ASN A 52 22.75 4.48 3.49
CA ASN A 52 23.16 5.62 2.69
C ASN A 52 22.44 5.65 1.34
N ASP A 53 22.31 4.51 0.65
CA ASP A 53 21.48 4.42 -0.55
C ASP A 53 20.02 4.79 -0.26
N LEU A 54 19.42 4.22 0.79
CA LEU A 54 18.04 4.54 1.15
C LEU A 54 17.84 6.03 1.41
N LYS A 55 18.80 6.68 2.07
CA LYS A 55 18.77 8.12 2.32
C LYS A 55 18.92 8.93 1.03
N ALA A 56 19.81 8.51 0.13
CA ALA A 56 20.07 9.22 -1.12
C ALA A 56 18.92 9.07 -2.11
N ASN A 57 18.42 7.86 -2.30
CA ASN A 57 17.60 7.50 -3.45
C ASN A 57 16.15 7.20 -3.06
N TRP A 58 15.94 6.25 -2.14
CA TRP A 58 14.60 5.81 -1.73
C TRP A 58 13.80 6.93 -1.04
N ARG A 59 14.42 7.58 -0.05
CA ARG A 59 13.83 8.72 0.67
C ARG A 59 13.45 9.85 -0.27
N ARG A 60 14.34 10.20 -1.21
CA ARG A 60 14.10 11.31 -2.15
C ARG A 60 12.89 11.03 -3.05
N SER A 61 12.77 9.79 -3.54
CA SER A 61 11.61 9.35 -4.34
C SER A 61 10.31 9.50 -3.55
N LEU A 62 10.29 9.00 -2.30
CA LEU A 62 9.11 9.08 -1.45
C LEU A 62 8.76 10.52 -1.05
N GLU A 63 9.74 11.39 -0.81
CA GLU A 63 9.50 12.80 -0.54
C GLU A 63 8.88 13.54 -1.74
N ALA A 64 9.13 13.10 -2.97
CA ALA A 64 8.44 13.60 -4.14
C ALA A 64 6.99 13.08 -4.21
N GLU A 65 6.77 11.77 -4.02
CA GLU A 65 5.41 11.20 -3.95
C GLU A 65 4.56 11.77 -2.80
N MET A 66 5.20 12.21 -1.71
CA MET A 66 4.55 12.91 -0.60
C MET A 66 4.05 14.30 -1.01
N LYS A 67 4.80 15.03 -1.86
CA LYS A 67 4.37 16.35 -2.37
C LYS A 67 3.13 16.22 -3.26
N ASP A 68 2.99 15.09 -3.94
CA ASP A 68 1.83 14.78 -4.79
C ASP A 68 0.65 14.20 -3.98
N GLY A 69 0.84 14.00 -2.67
CA GLY A 69 -0.19 13.48 -1.76
C GLY A 69 -0.47 11.99 -1.88
N HIS A 70 0.37 11.23 -2.59
CA HIS A 70 0.20 9.78 -2.76
C HIS A 70 0.76 9.01 -1.56
N VAL A 71 1.90 9.47 -1.04
CA VAL A 71 2.52 8.94 0.17
C VAL A 71 2.21 9.87 1.34
N LEU A 72 1.74 9.31 2.45
CA LEU A 72 1.53 10.01 3.72
C LEU A 72 2.80 10.02 4.58
N GLY A 73 3.67 9.03 4.43
CA GLY A 73 4.93 8.96 5.14
C GLY A 73 5.65 7.65 4.95
N TYR A 74 6.86 7.57 5.51
CA TYR A 74 7.70 6.40 5.42
C TYR A 74 8.52 6.20 6.70
N GLY A 75 9.03 4.99 6.89
CA GLY A 75 9.86 4.64 8.03
C GLY A 75 10.58 3.31 7.84
N MET A 76 11.41 2.96 8.80
CA MET A 76 12.14 1.70 8.81
C MET A 76 12.24 1.15 10.23
N TYR A 77 12.24 -0.18 10.35
CA TYR A 77 12.37 -0.88 11.61
C TYR A 77 13.53 -1.86 11.52
N SER A 78 14.52 -1.73 12.40
CA SER A 78 15.55 -2.75 12.56
C SER A 78 14.98 -3.90 13.39
N VAL A 79 15.15 -5.13 12.89
CA VAL A 79 14.72 -6.34 13.60
C VAL A 79 15.88 -6.77 14.49
N VAL A 80 15.80 -6.42 15.77
CA VAL A 80 16.91 -6.59 16.73
C VAL A 80 17.11 -8.03 17.21
N ALA A 81 16.11 -8.88 17.05
CA ALA A 81 16.14 -10.29 17.43
C ALA A 81 15.37 -11.14 16.40
N PRO A 82 15.89 -11.26 15.15
CA PRO A 82 15.22 -12.00 14.10
C PRO A 82 15.28 -13.50 14.37
N ARG A 83 14.17 -14.19 14.09
CA ARG A 83 14.16 -15.65 13.97
C ARG A 83 14.89 -16.07 12.70
N GLU A 84 15.21 -17.35 12.58
CA GLU A 84 15.77 -17.89 11.35
C GLU A 84 14.86 -17.57 10.16
N GLY A 85 15.46 -17.00 9.11
CA GLY A 85 14.74 -16.58 7.90
C GLY A 85 14.03 -15.22 7.98
N GLU A 86 14.03 -14.52 9.12
CA GLU A 86 13.47 -13.18 9.22
C GLU A 86 14.42 -12.09 8.69
N PRO A 87 13.89 -10.96 8.20
CA PRO A 87 14.72 -9.84 7.75
C PRO A 87 15.48 -9.19 8.91
N ASN A 88 16.52 -8.42 8.57
CA ASN A 88 17.21 -7.55 9.54
C ASN A 88 16.70 -6.09 9.49
N LEU A 89 15.97 -5.72 8.44
CA LEU A 89 15.32 -4.43 8.28
C LEU A 89 13.95 -4.58 7.62
N ILE A 90 12.96 -3.82 8.09
CA ILE A 90 11.64 -3.70 7.46
C ILE A 90 11.44 -2.24 7.03
N LEU A 91 11.18 -2.02 5.75
CA LEU A 91 10.77 -0.69 5.25
C LEU A 91 9.26 -0.57 5.33
N ARG A 92 8.76 0.62 5.68
CA ARG A 92 7.33 0.93 5.71
C ARG A 92 7.06 2.18 4.88
N VAL A 93 6.12 2.09 3.95
CA VAL A 93 5.54 3.23 3.24
C VAL A 93 4.05 3.27 3.53
N SER A 94 3.52 4.44 3.90
CA SER A 94 2.11 4.68 4.14
C SER A 94 1.55 5.48 2.98
N TYR A 95 0.62 4.93 2.23
CA TYR A 95 -0.07 5.55 1.10
C TYR A 95 -1.44 6.09 1.53
N ALA A 96 -1.88 7.18 0.90
CA ALA A 96 -3.15 7.82 1.22
C ALA A 96 -4.35 6.88 1.04
N ASN A 97 -4.33 6.08 -0.03
CA ASN A 97 -5.32 5.07 -0.38
C ASN A 97 -4.80 4.24 -1.56
N TRP A 98 -5.62 3.32 -2.07
CA TRP A 98 -5.27 2.45 -3.20
C TRP A 98 -5.00 3.19 -4.52
N ALA A 99 -5.51 4.42 -4.72
CA ALA A 99 -5.25 5.17 -5.94
C ALA A 99 -3.77 5.58 -6.11
N ALA A 100 -2.96 5.46 -5.07
CA ALA A 100 -1.51 5.61 -5.17
C ALA A 100 -0.84 4.52 -6.04
N PHE A 101 -1.49 3.35 -6.19
CA PHE A 101 -1.00 2.24 -7.01
C PHE A 101 -1.49 2.28 -8.45
N ASP A 102 -2.51 3.09 -8.75
CA ASP A 102 -3.12 3.22 -10.08
C ASP A 102 -2.39 4.23 -10.98
N LYS A 103 -1.15 4.58 -10.63
CA LYS A 103 -0.37 5.56 -11.40
C LYS A 103 0.15 4.93 -12.68
N GLY A 104 -0.02 5.66 -13.78
CA GLY A 104 0.48 5.25 -15.08
C GLY A 104 2.02 5.35 -15.19
N PRO A 105 2.61 4.74 -16.23
CA PRO A 105 4.05 4.76 -16.45
C PRO A 105 4.63 6.18 -16.56
N ASP A 106 3.90 7.12 -17.17
CA ASP A 106 4.34 8.51 -17.36
C ASP A 106 4.64 9.21 -16.03
N TYR A 107 3.80 8.97 -15.00
CA TYR A 107 4.01 9.52 -13.66
C TYR A 107 5.33 9.03 -13.07
N TYR A 108 5.58 7.72 -13.14
CA TYR A 108 6.80 7.13 -12.60
C TYR A 108 8.03 7.52 -13.41
N GLU A 109 7.92 7.65 -14.73
CA GLU A 109 9.03 8.14 -15.55
C GLU A 109 9.42 9.58 -15.19
N GLU A 110 8.43 10.46 -15.01
CA GLU A 110 8.66 11.83 -14.55
C GLU A 110 9.26 11.86 -13.13
N LEU A 111 8.71 11.08 -12.21
CA LEU A 111 9.23 10.93 -10.85
C LEU A 111 10.70 10.49 -10.86
N MET A 112 11.04 9.49 -11.66
CA MET A 112 12.40 8.94 -11.75
C MET A 112 13.35 9.96 -12.39
N LYS A 113 12.95 10.63 -13.48
CA LYS A 113 13.76 11.72 -14.08
C LYS A 113 14.03 12.84 -13.09
N ASN A 114 13.01 13.26 -12.34
CA ASN A 114 13.15 14.31 -11.33
C ASN A 114 14.00 13.90 -10.13
N THR A 115 14.05 12.59 -9.81
CA THR A 115 14.76 12.06 -8.64
C THR A 115 16.21 11.65 -8.95
N PHE A 116 16.44 11.08 -10.13
CA PHE A 116 17.69 10.46 -10.55
C PHE A 116 18.38 11.15 -11.73
N GLY A 117 17.70 12.03 -12.45
CA GLY A 117 18.20 12.72 -13.66
C GLY A 117 17.73 12.04 -14.95
N SER A 118 17.80 10.71 -15.00
CA SER A 118 17.37 9.90 -16.14
C SER A 118 16.87 8.51 -15.72
N MET A 119 16.21 7.82 -16.64
CA MET A 119 15.76 6.44 -16.43
C MET A 119 16.94 5.45 -16.34
N ASP A 120 18.04 5.72 -17.05
CA ASP A 120 19.23 4.88 -16.98
C ASP A 120 19.94 5.00 -15.63
N GLU A 121 20.08 6.20 -15.10
CA GLU A 121 20.63 6.43 -13.76
C GLU A 121 19.73 5.82 -12.67
N ALA A 122 18.41 5.92 -12.82
CA ALA A 122 17.46 5.27 -11.90
C ALA A 122 17.60 3.74 -11.91
N ARG A 123 17.78 3.15 -13.11
CA ARG A 123 18.01 1.71 -13.28
C ARG A 123 19.33 1.29 -12.66
N GLU A 124 20.41 2.01 -12.92
CA GLU A 124 21.73 1.74 -12.36
C GLU A 124 21.72 1.81 -10.82
N ALA A 125 21.15 2.87 -10.25
CA ALA A 125 20.96 2.97 -8.80
C ALA A 125 20.13 1.80 -8.23
N GLY A 126 19.13 1.32 -8.97
CA GLY A 126 18.35 0.14 -8.61
C GLY A 126 19.19 -1.15 -8.56
N VAL A 127 20.08 -1.34 -9.54
CA VAL A 127 21.02 -2.47 -9.60
C VAL A 127 22.02 -2.38 -8.45
N GLU A 128 22.65 -1.22 -8.24
CA GLU A 128 23.59 -0.99 -7.14
C GLU A 128 22.95 -1.26 -5.78
N ARG A 129 21.72 -0.76 -5.56
CA ARG A 129 20.97 -1.08 -4.32
C ARG A 129 20.69 -2.57 -4.20
N GLY A 130 20.44 -3.26 -5.32
CA GLY A 130 20.29 -4.71 -5.39
C GLY A 130 21.53 -5.46 -4.90
N GLU A 131 22.72 -4.91 -5.13
CA GLU A 131 23.96 -5.51 -4.64
C GLU A 131 24.15 -5.40 -3.13
N LEU A 132 23.38 -4.55 -2.44
CA LEU A 132 23.49 -4.33 -0.99
C LEU A 132 22.59 -5.26 -0.17
N ARG A 133 21.57 -5.90 -0.78
CA ARG A 133 20.53 -6.63 -0.06
C ARG A 133 19.89 -7.75 -0.86
N THR A 134 19.14 -8.60 -0.17
CA THR A 134 18.11 -9.46 -0.76
C THR A 134 16.74 -9.02 -0.24
N LEU A 135 15.74 -8.98 -1.11
CA LEU A 135 14.36 -8.72 -0.71
C LEU A 135 13.74 -10.02 -0.17
N GLY A 136 13.08 -9.91 0.98
CA GLY A 136 12.23 -10.96 1.54
C GLY A 136 10.79 -10.81 1.06
N SER A 137 9.84 -11.19 1.91
CA SER A 137 8.41 -10.99 1.63
C SER A 137 7.99 -9.52 1.67
N GLU A 138 6.94 -9.20 0.93
CA GLU A 138 6.26 -7.90 1.01
C GLU A 138 4.84 -8.10 1.53
N MET A 139 4.33 -7.13 2.28
CA MET A 139 2.96 -7.12 2.79
C MET A 139 2.30 -5.78 2.50
N LEU A 140 1.08 -5.82 1.96
CA LEU A 140 0.20 -4.67 1.88
C LEU A 140 -0.87 -4.81 2.97
N LEU A 141 -0.99 -3.78 3.81
CA LEU A 141 -1.93 -3.73 4.92
C LEU A 141 -2.92 -2.59 4.69
N GLN A 142 -4.20 -2.86 4.91
CA GLN A 142 -5.22 -1.82 5.00
C GLN A 142 -5.37 -1.42 6.46
N GLU A 143 -5.06 -0.18 6.81
CA GLU A 143 -5.36 0.35 8.14
C GLU A 143 -6.88 0.29 8.38
N VAL A 144 -7.28 -0.08 9.59
CA VAL A 144 -8.67 -0.08 10.04
C VAL A 144 -8.78 0.92 11.18
N LYS A 145 -9.60 1.95 11.00
CA LYS A 145 -9.84 3.01 11.98
C LYS A 145 -11.22 2.81 12.60
N PHE A 146 -11.35 3.14 13.88
CA PHE A 146 -12.67 3.25 14.50
C PHE A 146 -13.37 4.50 13.98
N ILE A 147 -14.68 4.41 13.81
CA ILE A 147 -15.53 5.57 13.56
C ILE A 147 -15.95 6.11 14.93
N ASP A 148 -15.60 7.36 15.22
CA ASP A 148 -15.98 8.07 16.45
C ASP A 148 -17.44 8.53 16.41
#